data_AF-A0A2V8CE77-F1
#
_entry.id   AF-A0A2V8CE77-F1
#
_cell.length_a   1.000
_cell.length_b   1.000
_cell.length_c   1.000
_cell.angle_alpha   90.00
_cell.angle_beta   90.00
_cell.angle_gamma   90.00
#
_symmetry.space_group_name_H-M   'P 1'
#
loop_
_entity.id
_entity.type
_entity.pdbx_description
1 polymer ?
#
loop_
_entity_poly.entity_id
_entity_poly.type
_entity_poly.pdbx_seq_one_letter_code
_entity_poly.pdbx_strand_id
1 'polypeptide(L)' 'MKPENSLLTAGSGEALDVIGTTYLLGGKKVLGVEPTYSSVYQHATSIKTSAVKLPLGKDYRQDIAATIKAANARASEIGL' A
#
# COMPACT_ATOMS: atom_id res chain seq x y z
N MET A 1 14.77 18.81 5.11
CA MET A 1 14.96 17.34 5.04
C MET A 1 16.41 17.04 5.34
N LYS A 2 16.69 16.04 6.17
CA LYS A 2 18.06 15.58 6.38
C LYS A 2 18.43 14.57 5.28
N PRO A 3 19.68 14.54 4.78
CA PRO A 3 20.08 13.62 3.71
C PRO A 3 19.76 12.16 3.99
N GLU A 4 19.89 11.71 5.24
CA GLU A 4 19.61 10.34 5.68
C GLU A 4 18.14 9.90 5.57
N ASN A 5 17.21 10.84 5.36
CA ASN A 5 15.79 10.54 5.14
C ASN A 5 15.42 10.44 3.65
N SER A 6 16.40 10.53 2.75
CA SER A 6 16.20 10.50 1.30
C SER A 6 16.72 9.20 0.70
N LEU A 7 15.86 8.51 -0.05
CA LEU A 7 16.23 7.35 -0.86
C LEU A 7 16.11 7.70 -2.34
N LEU A 8 17.24 7.71 -3.06
CA LEU A 8 17.27 7.88 -4.51
C LEU A 8 17.08 6.53 -5.19
N THR A 9 16.26 6.50 -6.23
CA THR A 9 15.90 5.31 -7.00
C THR A 9 15.86 5.65 -8.49
N ALA A 10 15.96 4.63 -9.35
CA ALA A 10 15.75 4.68 -10.80
C ALA A 10 14.27 4.86 -11.15
N GLY A 11 13.67 5.95 -10.65
CA GLY A 11 12.25 6.25 -10.75
C GLY A 11 11.41 5.63 -9.62
N SER A 12 10.19 6.14 -9.44
CA SER A 12 9.31 5.72 -8.34
C SER A 12 8.85 4.26 -8.41
N GLY A 13 8.96 3.61 -9.57
CA GLY A 13 8.71 2.17 -9.71
C GLY A 13 9.65 1.33 -8.86
N GLU A 14 10.96 1.61 -8.92
CA GLU A 14 11.95 0.92 -8.07
C GLU A 14 11.71 1.22 -6.58
N ALA A 15 11.30 2.45 -6.24
CA ALA A 15 10.91 2.77 -4.87
C ALA A 15 9.74 1.89 -4.37
N LEU A 16 8.72 1.66 -5.21
CA LEU A 16 7.60 0.79 -4.86
C LEU A 16 8.02 -0.68 -4.70
N ASP A 17 8.97 -1.17 -5.50
CA ASP A 17 9.50 -2.53 -5.39
C ASP A 17 10.27 -2.74 -4.08
N VAL A 18 11.14 -1.79 -3.72
CA VAL A 18 11.89 -1.79 -2.46
C VAL A 18 10.94 -1.75 -1.26
N ILE A 19 9.94 -0.85 -1.28
CA ILE A 19 8.97 -0.73 -0.20
C ILE A 19 8.14 -2.01 -0.06
N GLY A 20 7.63 -2.55 -1.18
CA GLY A 20 6.87 -3.80 -1.19
C GLY A 20 7.68 -4.95 -0.62
N THR A 21 8.90 -5.14 -1.11
CA THR A 21 9.82 -6.20 -0.66
C THR A 21 10.21 -6.04 0.80
N THR A 22 10.30 -4.82 1.33
CA THR A 22 10.68 -4.59 2.73
C THR A 22 9.51 -4.85 3.68
N TYR A 23 8.32 -4.33 3.36
CA TYR A 23 7.21 -4.25 4.32
C TYR A 23 6.13 -5.32 4.13
N LEU A 24 6.09 -6.03 2.99
CA LEU A 24 5.05 -7.04 2.72
C LEU A 24 5.52 -8.48 2.95
N LEU A 25 6.76 -8.66 3.41
CA LEU A 25 7.26 -9.97 3.84
C LEU A 25 6.40 -10.56 4.96
N GLY A 26 6.32 -11.89 4.99
CA GLY A 26 5.48 -12.61 5.94
C GLY A 26 3.98 -12.57 5.60
N GLY A 27 3.61 -12.21 4.37
CA GLY A 27 2.23 -12.25 3.89
C GLY A 27 1.38 -11.04 4.33
N LYS A 28 2.01 -9.96 4.78
CA LYS A 28 1.33 -8.71 5.12
C LYS A 28 0.68 -8.12 3.88
N LYS A 29 -0.50 -7.54 4.05
CA LYS A 29 -1.34 -7.02 2.97
C LYS A 29 -1.22 -5.51 2.84
N VAL A 30 -1.44 -5.02 1.62
CA VAL A 30 -1.57 -3.58 1.35
C VAL A 30 -3.03 -3.16 1.56
N LEU A 31 -3.27 -2.12 2.35
CA LEU A 31 -4.56 -1.43 2.40
C LEU A 31 -4.52 -0.22 1.45
N GLY A 32 -5.47 -0.16 0.53
CA GLY A 32 -5.60 0.96 -0.40
C GLY A 32 -7.03 1.09 -0.92
N VAL A 33 -7.18 1.88 -1.99
CA VAL A 33 -8.47 2.14 -2.64
C VAL A 33 -8.52 1.64 -4.08
N GLU A 34 -9.70 1.53 -4.66
CA GLU A 34 -9.93 1.18 -6.05
C GLU A 34 -11.06 2.04 -6.66
N PRO A 35 -10.88 2.59 -7.89
CA PRO A 35 -9.67 2.56 -8.73
C PRO A 35 -8.51 3.42 -8.18
N THR A 36 -7.27 2.99 -8.42
CA THR A 36 -6.04 3.77 -8.19
C THR A 36 -4.92 3.21 -9.05
N TYR A 37 -3.72 3.79 -8.98
CA TYR A 37 -2.54 3.29 -9.68
C TYR A 37 -2.22 1.84 -9.28
N SER A 38 -2.46 0.92 -10.22
CA SER A 38 -2.48 -0.53 -9.95
C SER A 38 -1.10 -1.13 -9.68
N SER A 39 -0.01 -0.43 -10.01
CA SER A 39 1.34 -0.98 -9.85
C SER A 39 1.68 -1.28 -8.39
N VAL A 40 1.11 -0.52 -7.45
CA VAL A 40 1.25 -0.76 -6.00
C VAL A 40 0.74 -2.16 -5.64
N TYR A 41 -0.35 -2.60 -6.26
CA TYR A 41 -0.91 -3.94 -6.06
C TYR A 41 -0.22 -5.01 -6.91
N GLN A 42 0.35 -4.65 -8.05
CA GLN A 42 1.08 -5.60 -8.90
C GLN A 42 2.39 -6.04 -8.24
N HIS A 43 3.11 -5.16 -7.53
CA HIS A 43 4.24 -5.58 -6.69
C HIS A 43 3.81 -6.44 -5.51
N ALA A 44 2.69 -6.10 -4.86
CA ALA A 44 2.11 -6.96 -3.84
C ALA A 44 1.84 -8.38 -4.42
N THR A 45 1.32 -8.46 -5.64
CA THR A 45 1.10 -9.71 -6.37
C THR A 45 2.39 -10.44 -6.71
N SER A 46 3.46 -9.76 -7.12
CA SER A 46 4.76 -10.40 -7.40
C SER A 46 5.41 -10.98 -6.14
N ILE A 47 5.14 -10.39 -4.98
CA ILE A 47 5.56 -10.89 -3.66
C ILE A 47 4.55 -11.93 -3.10
N LYS A 48 3.56 -12.36 -3.91
CA LYS A 48 2.49 -13.29 -3.55
C LYS A 48 1.66 -12.86 -2.33
N THR A 49 1.54 -11.55 -2.08
CA THR A 49 0.63 -11.02 -1.07
C THR A 49 -0.65 -10.49 -1.69
N SER A 50 -1.69 -10.33 -0.87
CA SER A 50 -3.01 -9.84 -1.27
C SER A 50 -3.22 -8.40 -0.81
N ALA A 51 -4.21 -7.73 -1.40
CA ALA A 51 -4.56 -6.35 -1.06
C ALA A 51 -5.96 -6.26 -0.49
N VAL A 52 -6.14 -5.35 0.46
CA VAL A 52 -7.44 -4.88 0.94
C VAL A 52 -7.75 -3.59 0.20
N LYS A 53 -8.77 -3.62 -0.66
CA LYS A 53 -9.16 -2.49 -1.49
C LYS A 53 -10.51 -1.95 -1.04
N LEU A 54 -10.55 -0.66 -0.72
CA LEU A 54 -11.79 0.05 -0.44
C LEU A 54 -12.26 0.79 -1.70
N PRO A 55 -13.57 0.83 -1.99
CA PRO A 55 -14.05 1.60 -3.12
C PRO A 55 -13.82 3.11 -2.89
N LEU A 56 -13.52 3.84 -3.95
CA LEU A 56 -13.64 5.30 -3.92
C LEU A 56 -15.11 5.71 -3.74
N GLY A 57 -15.32 6.89 -3.15
CA GLY A 57 -16.62 7.55 -3.13
C GLY A 57 -17.12 7.88 -4.54
N LYS A 58 -18.40 8.20 -4.67
CA LYS A 58 -19.01 8.59 -5.96
C LYS A 58 -18.38 9.86 -6.55
N ASP A 59 -17.78 10.68 -5.70
CA ASP A 59 -17.01 11.87 -6.06
C ASP A 59 -15.51 11.59 -6.27
N TYR A 60 -15.14 10.31 -6.39
CA TYR A 60 -13.77 9.80 -6.56
C TYR A 60 -12.82 10.14 -5.41
N ARG A 61 -13.33 10.53 -4.23
CA ARG A 61 -12.51 10.75 -3.05
C ARG A 61 -12.34 9.47 -2.24
N GLN A 62 -11.23 9.40 -1.49
CA GLN A 62 -11.03 8.36 -0.50
C GLN A 62 -11.89 8.67 0.73
N ASP A 63 -12.61 7.66 1.23
CA ASP A 63 -13.25 7.75 2.53
C ASP A 63 -12.21 7.42 3.62
N ILE A 64 -11.63 8.47 4.21
CA ILE A 64 -10.58 8.34 5.23
C ILE A 64 -11.12 7.66 6.50
N ALA A 65 -12.38 7.89 6.86
CA ALA A 65 -12.98 7.25 8.03
C ALA A 65 -13.13 5.73 7.79
N ALA A 66 -13.55 5.32 6.58
CA ALA A 66 -13.58 3.93 6.18
C ALA A 66 -12.17 3.31 6.14
N THR A 67 -11.16 4.04 5.65
CA THR A 67 -9.76 3.59 5.64
C THR A 67 -9.24 3.34 7.06
N ILE A 68 -9.45 4.27 7.99
CA ILE A 68 -9.05 4.10 9.41
C ILE A 68 -9.77 2.90 10.03
N LYS A 69 -11.08 2.77 9.79
CA LYS A 69 -11.85 1.64 10.29
C LYS A 69 -11.32 0.31 9.76
N ALA A 70 -11.01 0.23 8.46
CA ALA A 70 -10.45 -0.96 7.85
C ALA A 70 -9.04 -1.28 8.37
N ALA A 71 -8.20 -0.27 8.58
CA ALA A 71 -6.86 -0.44 9.13
C ALA A 71 -6.90 -1.06 10.53
N ASN A 72 -7.75 -0.54 11.42
CA ASN A 72 -7.91 -1.09 12.77
C ASN A 72 -8.51 -2.49 12.75
N ALA A 73 -9.55 -2.74 11.94
CA ALA A 73 -10.21 -4.04 11.87
C ALA A 73 -9.29 -5.13 11.29
N ARG A 74 -8.25 -4.75 10.55
CA ARG A 74 -7.33 -5.65 9.84
C ARG A 74 -5.87 -5.45 10.27
N ALA A 75 -5.65 -4.93 11.47
CA ALA A 75 -4.32 -4.57 11.96
C ALA A 75 -3.32 -5.73 11.84
N SER A 76 -3.76 -6.94 12.21
CA SER A 76 -2.95 -8.17 12.09
C SER A 76 -2.60 -8.56 10.65
N GLU A 77 -3.42 -8.20 9.66
CA GLU A 77 -3.15 -8.48 8.23
C GLU A 77 -2.18 -7.48 7.61
N ILE A 78 -2.17 -6.22 8.08
CA ILE A 78 -1.39 -5.13 7.49
C ILE A 78 -0.17 -4.73 8.33
N GLY A 79 0.00 -5.35 9.51
CA GLY A 79 1.18 -5.20 10.35
C GLY A 79 1.14 -4.04 11.34
N LEU A 80 -0.05 -3.64 11.78
CA LEU A 80 -0.28 -2.69 12.89
C LEU A 80 -0.46 -3.41 14.22
#